data_AF-A0A6V8Q2H3-F1
#
_entry.id   AF-A0A6V8Q2H3-F1
#
_cell.length_a   1.000
_cell.length_b   1.000
_cell.length_c   1.000
_cell.angle_alpha   90.00
_cell.angle_beta   90.00
_cell.angle_gamma   90.00
#
_symmetry.space_group_name_H-M   'P 1'
#
loop_
_entity.id
_entity.type
_entity.pdbx_description
1 polymer ?
#
loop_
_entity_poly.entity_id
_entity_poly.type
_entity_poly.pdbx_seq_one_letter_code
_entity_poly.pdbx_strand_id
1 'polypeptide(L)'
;MRILADLHVHTLASGHAYSTIEEIAAAAAAKQLEVVAITDHGPAMPGGPHEYYFGNLWVLPAEVGGVTILRGAEVNILEEHGRLDLPEVLLKQLDIV
;
A
#
# COMPACT_ATOMS: atom_id res chain seq x y z
N MET A 1 16.92 -19.81 3.03
CA MET A 1 15.83 -19.11 2.30
C MET A 1 15.98 -17.62 2.57
N ARG A 2 15.93 -16.77 1.55
CA ARG A 2 16.02 -15.30 1.71
C ARG A 2 14.66 -14.71 1.39
N ILE A 3 14.11 -13.91 2.30
CA ILE A 3 12.90 -13.12 2.06
C ILE A 3 13.33 -11.83 1.35
N LEU A 4 12.70 -11.53 0.21
CA LEU A 4 13.06 -10.37 -0.62
C LEU A 4 12.07 -9.22 -0.49
N ALA A 5 10.85 -9.48 -0.05
CA ALA A 5 9.79 -8.50 -0.04
C ALA A 5 8.88 -8.62 1.19
N ASP A 6 8.32 -7.48 1.60
CA ASP A 6 7.15 -7.40 2.47
C ASP A 6 5.98 -6.80 1.68
N LEU A 7 4.90 -7.56 1.52
CA LEU A 7 3.84 -7.25 0.55
C LEU A 7 2.56 -6.74 1.20
N HIS A 8 2.56 -6.47 2.51
CA HIS A 8 1.41 -5.90 3.22
C HIS A 8 1.88 -4.94 4.30
N VAL A 9 2.00 -3.65 3.97
CA VAL A 9 2.52 -2.61 4.88
C VAL A 9 1.64 -1.37 4.85
N HIS A 10 1.32 -0.83 6.02
CA HIS A 10 0.51 0.38 6.18
C HIS A 10 1.34 1.62 6.47
N THR A 11 0.87 2.77 6.01
CA THR A 11 1.43 4.09 6.32
C THR A 11 0.52 4.85 7.30
N LEU A 12 0.95 6.06 7.68
CA LEU A 12 0.13 7.04 8.41
C LEU A 12 -1.26 7.26 7.78
N ALA A 13 -1.44 6.99 6.49
CA ALA A 13 -2.72 7.14 5.81
C ALA A 13 -3.83 6.23 6.38
N SER A 14 -3.49 5.08 6.96
CA SER A 14 -4.43 4.15 7.60
C SER A 14 -4.92 4.58 9.00
N GLY A 15 -4.43 5.70 9.54
CA GLY A 15 -4.87 6.27 10.82
C GLY A 15 -4.40 5.53 12.09
N HIS A 16 -4.16 4.22 12.01
CA HIS A 16 -3.63 3.38 13.09
C HIS A 16 -2.27 2.75 12.75
N ALA A 17 -1.62 3.19 11.67
CA ALA A 17 -0.22 2.93 11.41
C ALA A 17 0.58 4.23 11.54
N TYR A 18 1.90 4.12 11.70
CA TYR A 18 2.71 5.19 12.31
C TYR A 18 3.96 5.57 11.51
N SER A 19 4.10 5.08 10.27
CA SER A 19 5.28 5.33 9.45
C SER A 19 4.92 5.97 8.10
N THR A 20 5.79 6.85 7.65
CA THR A 20 5.83 7.38 6.28
C THR A 20 6.43 6.34 5.32
N ILE A 21 6.23 6.55 4.01
CA ILE A 21 6.84 5.69 2.98
C ILE A 21 8.38 5.73 3.06
N GLU A 22 8.98 6.88 3.34
CA GLU A 22 10.44 7.00 3.51
C GLU A 22 10.95 6.20 4.71
N GLU A 23 10.25 6.23 5.85
CA GLU A 23 10.62 5.43 7.02
C GLU A 23 10.49 3.92 6.76
N ILE A 24 9.43 3.51 6.05
CA ILE A 24 9.23 2.11 5.64
C ILE A 24 10.36 1.66 4.70
N ALA A 25 10.68 2.46 3.69
CA ALA A 25 11.75 2.16 2.73
C ALA A 25 13.12 2.07 3.43
N ALA A 26 13.41 3.00 4.35
CA ALA A 26 14.64 2.96 5.14
C ALA A 26 14.73 1.69 6.01
N ALA A 27 13.63 1.28 6.66
CA ALA A 27 13.57 0.05 7.45
C ALA A 27 13.74 -1.19 6.57
N ALA A 28 13.15 -1.21 5.37
CA ALA A 28 13.27 -2.28 4.39
C ALA A 28 14.72 -2.42 3.89
N ALA A 29 15.36 -1.31 3.52
CA ALA A 29 16.76 -1.29 3.11
C ALA A 29 17.69 -1.83 4.21
N ALA A 30 17.49 -1.41 5.46
CA ALA A 30 18.24 -1.90 6.61
C ALA A 30 18.06 -3.41 6.85
N LYS A 31 16.91 -3.96 6.47
CA LYS A 31 16.59 -5.39 6.52
C LYS A 31 17.00 -6.15 5.25
N GLN A 32 17.61 -5.49 4.26
CA GLN A 32 17.99 -6.06 2.96
C GLN A 32 16.81 -6.62 2.16
N LEU A 33 15.62 -6.06 2.38
CA LEU A 33 14.47 -6.24 1.52
C LEU A 33 14.68 -5.40 0.25
N GLU A 34 14.30 -5.96 -0.88
CA GLU A 34 14.43 -5.33 -2.19
C GLU A 34 13.11 -4.64 -2.61
N VAL A 35 11.98 -5.08 -2.04
CA VAL A 35 10.63 -4.61 -2.40
C VAL A 35 9.77 -4.44 -1.15
N VAL A 36 8.95 -3.40 -1.11
CA VAL A 36 7.81 -3.29 -0.19
C VAL A 36 6.55 -2.91 -0.95
N ALA A 37 5.40 -3.43 -0.51
CA ALA A 37 4.11 -2.95 -0.98
C ALA A 37 3.44 -2.05 0.07
N ILE A 38 3.01 -0.88 -0.38
CA ILE A 38 2.19 0.02 0.42
C ILE A 38 0.73 -0.35 0.17
N THR A 39 0.08 -0.91 1.19
CA THR A 39 -1.28 -1.48 1.11
C THR A 39 -2.13 -0.89 2.23
N ASP A 40 -2.25 0.43 2.27
CA ASP A 40 -3.13 1.09 3.23
C ASP A 40 -4.58 0.60 3.08
N HIS A 41 -5.33 0.69 4.18
CA HIS A 41 -6.72 0.25 4.25
C HIS A 41 -7.60 0.95 3.22
N GLY A 42 -8.51 0.22 2.59
CA GLY A 42 -9.54 0.84 1.76
C GLY A 42 -10.48 1.77 2.54
N PRO A 43 -11.25 2.64 1.84
CA PRO A 43 -12.06 3.70 2.45
C PRO A 43 -13.16 3.23 3.43
N ALA A 44 -13.55 1.96 3.40
CA ALA A 44 -14.58 1.44 4.30
C ALA A 44 -14.06 1.17 5.72
N MET A 45 -12.75 1.02 5.90
CA MET A 45 -12.15 0.86 7.22
C MET A 45 -12.17 2.21 7.97
N PRO A 46 -12.64 2.27 9.23
CA PRO A 46 -12.54 3.49 10.03
C PRO A 46 -11.09 3.97 10.16
N GLY A 47 -10.84 5.18 9.66
CA GLY A 47 -9.50 5.78 9.65
C GLY A 47 -8.69 5.52 8.37
N GLY A 48 -9.22 4.76 7.42
CA GLY A 48 -8.63 4.62 6.08
C GLY A 48 -8.67 5.94 5.27
N PRO A 49 -7.76 6.11 4.30
CA PRO A 49 -7.71 7.29 3.46
C PRO A 49 -8.85 7.33 2.42
N HIS A 50 -9.07 8.52 1.86
CA HIS A 50 -9.97 8.71 0.72
C HIS A 50 -9.44 8.00 -0.53
N GLU A 51 -10.32 7.61 -1.47
CA GLU A 51 -9.93 6.93 -2.72
C GLU A 51 -8.88 7.69 -3.57
N TYR A 52 -8.81 9.01 -3.41
CA TYR A 52 -7.81 9.87 -4.07
C TYR A 52 -6.38 9.53 -3.66
N TYR A 53 -6.19 9.01 -2.45
CA TYR A 53 -4.89 8.51 -2.00
C TYR A 53 -4.36 7.46 -2.97
N PHE A 54 -5.16 6.43 -3.25
CA PHE A 54 -4.80 5.32 -4.14
C PHE A 54 -4.59 5.79 -5.58
N GLY A 55 -5.49 6.61 -6.11
CA GLY A 55 -5.35 7.18 -7.45
C GLY A 55 -4.10 8.05 -7.62
N ASN A 56 -3.60 8.64 -6.53
CA ASN A 56 -2.42 9.49 -6.55
C ASN A 56 -1.12 8.75 -6.19
N LEU A 57 -1.14 7.47 -5.79
CA LEU A 57 0.08 6.70 -5.49
C LEU A 57 1.06 6.63 -6.67
N TRP A 58 0.56 6.77 -7.90
CA TRP A 58 1.37 6.80 -9.12
C TRP A 58 2.38 7.94 -9.20
N VAL A 59 2.17 9.03 -8.45
CA VAL A 59 3.13 10.15 -8.41
C VAL A 59 4.38 9.80 -7.58
N LEU A 60 4.30 8.75 -6.77
CA LEU A 60 5.44 8.29 -5.98
C LEU A 60 6.53 7.70 -6.89
N PRO A 61 7.80 7.96 -6.58
CA PRO A 61 8.90 7.30 -7.28
C PRO A 61 8.79 5.78 -7.14
N ALA A 62 9.17 5.05 -8.19
CA ALA A 62 9.13 3.58 -8.18
C ALA A 62 10.12 2.96 -7.19
N GLU A 63 11.16 3.70 -6.82
CA GLU A 63 12.18 3.30 -5.86
C GLU A 63 12.44 4.42 -4.86
N VAL A 64 12.51 4.07 -3.57
CA VAL A 64 12.89 4.98 -2.48
C VAL A 64 14.01 4.32 -1.70
N GLY A 65 15.17 4.99 -1.60
CA GLY A 65 16.30 4.48 -0.83
C GLY A 65 16.83 3.11 -1.28
N GLY A 66 16.76 2.78 -2.58
CA GLY A 66 17.17 1.47 -3.10
C GLY A 66 16.14 0.36 -2.95
N VAL A 67 14.94 0.66 -2.45
CA VAL A 67 13.84 -0.30 -2.27
C VAL A 67 12.72 0.01 -3.26
N THR A 68 12.27 -1.00 -4.00
CA THR A 68 11.13 -0.86 -4.92
C THR A 68 9.83 -0.71 -4.11
N ILE A 69 9.01 0.27 -4.48
CA ILE A 69 7.72 0.55 -3.84
C ILE A 69 6.59 0.10 -4.76
N LEU A 70 5.87 -0.96 -4.38
CA LEU A 70 4.63 -1.37 -5.04
C LEU A 70 3.46 -0.54 -4.51
N ARG A 71 2.66 0.02 -5.43
CA ARG A 71 1.46 0.78 -5.09
C ARG A 71 0.29 -0.19 -4.96
N GLY A 72 -0.22 -0.37 -3.74
CA GLY A 72 -1.30 -1.32 -3.48
C GLY A 72 -2.40 -0.78 -2.58
N ALA A 73 -3.31 -1.66 -2.21
CA ALA A 73 -4.37 -1.40 -1.25
C ALA A 73 -4.75 -2.69 -0.51
N GLU A 74 -4.99 -2.61 0.79
CA GLU A 74 -5.75 -3.63 1.50
C GLU A 74 -7.24 -3.28 1.36
N VAL A 75 -7.90 -3.88 0.35
CA VAL A 75 -9.31 -3.59 0.06
C VAL A 75 -10.26 -4.36 0.97
N ASN A 76 -11.34 -3.69 1.37
CA ASN A 76 -12.39 -4.34 2.16
C ASN A 76 -13.42 -4.99 1.24
N ILE A 77 -13.80 -6.24 1.56
CA ILE A 77 -14.93 -6.93 0.94
C ILE A 77 -16.20 -6.48 1.67
N LEU A 78 -17.08 -5.77 0.96
CA LEU A 78 -18.26 -5.13 1.54
C LEU A 78 -19.48 -6.05 1.64
N GLU A 79 -19.59 -7.03 0.75
CA GLU A 79 -20.79 -7.85 0.58
C GLU A 79 -20.44 -9.28 0.16
N GLU A 80 -21.38 -10.21 0.34
CA GLU A 80 -21.23 -11.63 -0.03
C GLU A 80 -20.91 -11.84 -1.52
N HIS A 81 -21.29 -10.89 -2.39
CA HIS A 81 -21.01 -10.94 -3.83
C HIS A 81 -19.63 -10.40 -4.21
N GLY A 82 -18.76 -10.07 -3.25
CA GLY A 82 -17.37 -9.69 -3.51
C GLY A 82 -17.18 -8.24 -3.96
N ARG A 83 -18.15 -7.36 -3.71
CA ARG A 83 -18.00 -5.92 -3.98
C ARG A 83 -16.90 -5.35 -3.07
N LEU A 84 -15.94 -4.64 -3.66
CA LEU A 84 -14.82 -4.02 -2.96
C LEU A 84 -15.11 -2.55 -2.65
N ASP A 85 -14.34 -1.97 -1.73
CA ASP A 85 -14.49 -0.59 -1.27
C ASP A 85 -13.70 0.45 -2.07
N LEU A 86 -13.08 0.03 -3.18
CA LEU A 86 -12.50 0.89 -4.19
C LEU A 86 -13.09 0.60 -5.59
N PRO A 87 -13.28 1.62 -6.44
CA PRO A 87 -13.69 1.44 -7.83
C PRO A 87 -12.72 0.57 -8.64
N GLU A 88 -13.25 -0.33 -9.49
CA GLU A 88 -12.45 -1.24 -10.33
C GLU A 88 -11.43 -0.49 -11.23
N VAL A 89 -11.76 0.73 -11.66
CA VAL A 89 -10.84 1.57 -12.45
C VAL A 89 -9.57 1.93 -11.68
N LEU A 90 -9.67 2.15 -10.36
CA LEU A 90 -8.49 2.39 -9.52
C LEU A 90 -7.75 1.08 -9.25
N LEU A 91 -8.46 -0.01 -8.97
CA LEU A 91 -7.84 -1.32 -8.70
C LEU A 91 -6.98 -1.81 -9.85
N LYS A 92 -7.40 -1.60 -11.11
CA LYS A 92 -6.60 -1.93 -12.31
C LYS A 92 -5.31 -1.12 -12.44
N GLN A 93 -5.19 -0.05 -11.68
CA GLN A 93 -4.01 0.80 -11.61
C GLN A 93 -3.19 0.54 -10.33
N LEU A 94 -3.43 -0.53 -9.59
CA LEU A 94 -2.56 -0.89 -8.47
C LEU A 94 -1.69 -2.08 -8.87
N ASP A 95 -0.47 -2.10 -8.35
CA ASP A 95 0.48 -3.20 -8.56
C ASP A 95 0.04 -4.46 -7.80
N ILE A 96 -0.68 -4.27 -6.68
CA ILE A 96 -1.17 -5.33 -5.79
C ILE A 96 -2.50 -4.94 -5.13
N VAL A 97 -3.48 -5.85 -5.14
CA VAL A 97 -4.82 -5.73 -4.56
C VAL A 97 -5.17 -7.06 -3.90
#